data_AF-A0A965UZC8-F1
#
_entry.id   AF-A0A965UZC8-F1
#
_cell.length_a   1.000
_cell.length_b   1.000
_cell.length_c   1.000
_cell.angle_alpha   90.00
_cell.angle_beta   90.00
_cell.angle_gamma   90.00
#
_symmetry.space_group_name_H-M   'P 1'
#
loop_
_entity.id
_entity.type
_entity.pdbx_description
1 polymer ?
#
loop_
_entity_poly.entity_id
_entity_poly.type
_entity_poly.pdbx_seq_one_letter_code
_entity_poly.pdbx_strand_id
1 'polypeptide(L)'
;MIIGLGTGIGLGGAIWTPAQLNPTLWMDAALPGLYTDTAGTVGVTAAGQAVARGLDRSGRGNTLLQATGGYRPLYSLAPPVALRNRAVGSAAGADTTYWRTTGTFRGVTGTKVAYGNRASDGRYFVRYQFSGTATSASLWTIQLYGVWTAPATQGQTWTISCIASIVAGTPPASGQAFRTELYAETNAGVLVQGVGAAYLNATTDTLNSCTLNITGSTVQRIQPALVVPFAAGQTLDYTVEIVEPQLELGATRTTYQPNFGPYWYSEPGYPTNGGLYFDRTDDAMAATIAAGFTGDELL
;
A
#
# COMPACT_ATOMS: atom_id res chain seq x y z
N MET A 1 -14.44 0.96 17.67
CA MET A 1 -14.40 0.57 16.24
C MET A 1 -13.27 -0.41 16.05
N ILE A 2 -13.58 -1.70 15.95
CA ILE A 2 -12.58 -2.77 15.75
C ILE A 2 -12.67 -3.17 14.28
N ILE A 3 -11.63 -2.89 13.49
CA ILE A 3 -11.51 -3.35 12.10
C ILE A 3 -10.89 -4.74 12.16
N GLY A 4 -11.72 -5.78 12.03
CA GLY A 4 -11.27 -7.17 12.00
C GLY A 4 -10.79 -7.56 10.60
N LEU A 5 -9.49 -7.81 10.44
CA LEU A 5 -8.93 -8.43 9.23
C LEU A 5 -9.14 -9.95 9.31
N GLY A 6 -10.04 -10.47 8.49
CA GLY A 6 -10.27 -11.90 8.35
C GLY A 6 -9.38 -12.52 7.28
N THR A 7 -8.32 -13.23 7.66
CA THR A 7 -7.71 -14.27 6.81
C THR A 7 -7.31 -15.46 7.66
N GLY A 8 -7.86 -16.63 7.33
CA GLY A 8 -7.80 -17.84 8.13
C GLY A 8 -6.42 -18.50 8.17
N ILE A 9 -6.04 -18.93 9.36
CA ILE A 9 -5.03 -19.96 9.59
C ILE A 9 -5.80 -21.21 10.02
N GLY A 10 -5.81 -22.23 9.15
CA GLY A 10 -6.56 -23.47 9.35
C GLY A 10 -5.98 -24.30 10.49
N LEU A 11 -6.60 -24.21 11.67
CA LEU A 11 -6.38 -25.11 12.80
C LEU A 11 -7.74 -25.44 13.44
N GLY A 12 -8.59 -26.24 12.77
CA GLY A 12 -9.75 -26.95 13.36
C GLY A 12 -10.75 -26.16 14.24
N GLY A 13 -10.58 -24.86 14.41
CA GLY A 13 -11.38 -23.99 15.24
C GLY A 13 -12.54 -23.46 14.43
N ALA A 14 -13.69 -23.32 15.09
CA ALA A 14 -14.86 -22.69 14.51
C ALA A 14 -14.43 -21.43 13.75
N ILE A 15 -14.89 -21.28 12.51
CA ILE A 15 -14.65 -20.07 11.69
C ILE A 15 -15.04 -18.90 12.56
N TRP A 16 -14.07 -18.04 12.88
CA TRP A 16 -14.36 -16.87 13.68
C TRP A 16 -15.41 -16.04 12.93
N THR A 17 -16.52 -15.75 13.61
CA THR A 17 -17.50 -14.80 13.13
C THR A 17 -17.62 -13.69 14.16
N PRO A 18 -17.68 -12.42 13.76
CA PRO A 18 -17.89 -11.33 14.71
C PRO A 18 -19.17 -11.48 15.54
N ALA A 19 -20.15 -12.27 15.09
CA ALA A 19 -21.34 -12.64 15.88
C ALA A 19 -20.98 -13.32 17.22
N GLN A 20 -19.81 -13.96 17.33
CA GLN A 20 -19.31 -14.53 18.57
C GLN A 20 -18.96 -13.48 19.64
N LEU A 21 -18.74 -12.22 19.24
CA LEU A 21 -18.57 -11.10 20.16
C LEU A 21 -19.90 -10.51 20.64
N ASN A 22 -21.03 -11.02 20.12
CA ASN A 22 -22.39 -10.56 20.41
C ASN A 22 -22.57 -9.02 20.37
N PRO A 23 -22.07 -8.32 19.32
CA PRO A 23 -22.16 -6.86 19.26
C PRO A 23 -23.62 -6.42 19.10
N THR A 24 -23.99 -5.30 19.72
CA THR A 24 -25.33 -4.70 19.58
C THR A 24 -25.60 -4.23 18.15
N LEU A 25 -24.56 -3.78 17.44
CA LEU A 25 -24.60 -3.41 16.05
C LEU A 25 -23.27 -3.82 15.38
N TRP A 26 -23.35 -4.53 14.26
CA TRP A 26 -22.19 -4.81 13.43
C TRP A 26 -22.47 -4.43 11.99
N MET A 27 -21.91 -3.29 11.59
CA MET A 27 -22.00 -2.83 10.21
C MET A 27 -20.77 -3.27 9.44
N ASP A 28 -21.01 -4.01 8.36
CA ASP A 28 -20.02 -4.33 7.36
C ASP A 28 -20.23 -3.39 6.18
N ALA A 29 -19.19 -2.63 5.81
CA ALA A 29 -19.22 -1.75 4.65
C ALA A 29 -18.99 -2.50 3.33
N ALA A 30 -18.97 -3.85 3.34
CA ALA A 30 -18.97 -4.65 2.13
C ALA A 30 -20.25 -4.43 1.29
N LEU A 31 -20.09 -4.42 -0.04
CA LEU A 31 -21.19 -4.18 -0.99
C LEU A 31 -22.43 -5.07 -0.76
N PRO A 32 -22.30 -6.38 -0.46
CA PRO A 32 -23.45 -7.16 -0.03
C PRO A 32 -23.97 -6.62 1.31
N GLY A 33 -25.06 -5.86 1.29
CA GLY A 33 -25.70 -5.29 2.47
C GLY A 33 -25.84 -3.76 2.48
N LEU A 34 -25.30 -3.05 1.48
CA LEU A 34 -25.52 -1.63 1.27
C LEU A 34 -26.53 -1.39 0.13
N TYR A 35 -27.43 -0.43 0.32
CA TYR A 35 -28.48 -0.10 -0.64
C TYR A 35 -28.59 1.40 -0.88
N THR A 36 -28.89 1.76 -2.12
CA THR A 36 -29.10 3.15 -2.57
C THR A 36 -30.48 3.69 -2.20
N ASP A 37 -31.41 2.81 -1.77
CA ASP A 37 -32.76 3.13 -1.31
C ASP A 37 -33.00 2.66 0.14
N THR A 38 -34.03 3.21 0.78
CA THR A 38 -34.43 2.85 2.14
C THR A 38 -35.15 1.49 2.19
N ALA A 39 -35.77 1.07 1.08
CA ALA A 39 -36.48 -0.20 0.98
C ALA A 39 -35.57 -1.42 1.02
N GLY A 40 -34.27 -1.25 0.73
CA GLY A 40 -33.32 -2.35 0.61
C GLY A 40 -33.49 -3.13 -0.70
N THR A 41 -33.90 -2.46 -1.78
CA THR A 41 -34.21 -3.11 -3.07
C THR A 41 -33.12 -2.89 -4.13
N VAL A 42 -32.48 -1.72 -4.15
CA VAL A 42 -31.42 -1.40 -5.10
C VAL A 42 -30.07 -1.39 -4.39
N GLY A 43 -29.30 -2.46 -4.55
CA GLY A 43 -27.96 -2.58 -3.98
C GLY A 43 -26.98 -1.53 -4.50
N VAL A 44 -26.02 -1.14 -3.66
CA VAL A 44 -24.85 -0.36 -4.09
C VAL A 44 -23.96 -1.25 -4.94
N THR A 45 -23.51 -0.75 -6.09
CA THR A 45 -22.70 -1.49 -7.07
C THR A 45 -21.38 -0.81 -7.40
N ALA A 46 -21.22 0.48 -7.07
CA ALA A 46 -20.01 1.24 -7.38
C ALA A 46 -19.73 2.33 -6.34
N ALA A 47 -18.45 2.71 -6.21
CA ALA A 47 -18.05 3.89 -5.45
C ALA A 47 -18.70 5.16 -6.01
N GLY A 48 -18.98 6.12 -5.14
CA GLY A 48 -19.66 7.39 -5.45
C GLY A 48 -21.19 7.29 -5.40
N GLN A 49 -21.77 6.10 -5.24
CA GLN A 49 -23.22 5.96 -5.03
C GLN A 49 -23.60 6.31 -3.59
N ALA A 50 -24.71 7.02 -3.43
CA ALA A 50 -25.29 7.32 -2.13
C ALA A 50 -25.81 6.06 -1.44
N VAL A 51 -25.60 5.94 -0.14
CA VAL A 51 -26.05 4.82 0.69
C VAL A 51 -27.20 5.26 1.58
N ALA A 52 -28.38 4.74 1.29
CA ALA A 52 -29.59 5.02 2.07
C ALA A 52 -29.82 3.99 3.18
N ARG A 53 -29.28 2.77 3.04
CA ARG A 53 -29.45 1.69 4.01
C ARG A 53 -28.23 0.77 4.08
N GLY A 54 -27.86 0.40 5.30
CA GLY A 54 -26.90 -0.66 5.59
C GLY A 54 -27.54 -1.76 6.44
N LEU A 55 -27.29 -3.02 6.11
CA LEU A 55 -27.75 -4.16 6.90
C LEU A 55 -26.78 -4.48 8.03
N ASP A 56 -27.35 -4.77 9.20
CA ASP A 56 -26.60 -5.31 10.33
C ASP A 56 -26.24 -6.78 10.11
N ARG A 57 -25.00 -7.12 10.46
CA ARG A 57 -24.45 -8.48 10.41
C ARG A 57 -24.41 -9.15 11.78
N SER A 58 -24.81 -8.47 12.86
CA SER A 58 -24.85 -9.03 14.22
C SER A 58 -25.84 -10.20 14.39
N GLY A 59 -26.80 -10.35 13.45
CA GLY A 59 -27.88 -11.33 13.53
C GLY A 59 -29.12 -10.81 14.27
N ARG A 60 -29.14 -9.55 14.73
CA ARG A 60 -30.26 -8.95 15.47
C ARG A 60 -31.30 -8.23 14.60
N GLY A 61 -31.10 -8.21 13.28
CA GLY A 61 -32.03 -7.57 12.33
C GLY A 61 -32.02 -6.05 12.37
N ASN A 62 -31.00 -5.43 12.97
CA ASN A 62 -30.87 -3.97 12.96
C ASN A 62 -30.54 -3.45 11.55
N THR A 63 -30.77 -2.17 11.32
CA THR A 63 -30.34 -1.52 10.06
C THR A 63 -29.92 -0.09 10.34
N LEU A 64 -28.96 0.41 9.55
CA LEU A 64 -28.70 1.83 9.47
C LEU A 64 -29.50 2.39 8.30
N LEU A 65 -30.10 3.56 8.48
CA LEU A 65 -30.97 4.18 7.49
C LEU A 65 -30.74 5.69 7.42
N GLN A 66 -30.74 6.24 6.21
CA GLN A 66 -30.72 7.68 5.95
C GLN A 66 -31.69 7.99 4.81
N ALA A 67 -32.90 8.41 5.19
CA ALA A 67 -34.00 8.61 4.27
C ALA A 67 -33.80 9.83 3.37
N THR A 68 -33.20 10.89 3.90
CA THR A 68 -33.04 12.17 3.21
C THR A 68 -31.94 12.05 2.16
N GLY A 69 -32.32 12.14 0.88
CA GLY A 69 -31.40 11.89 -0.24
C GLY A 69 -30.13 12.74 -0.23
N GLY A 70 -30.22 14.00 0.18
CA GLY A 70 -29.08 14.92 0.25
C GLY A 70 -28.11 14.67 1.42
N TYR A 71 -28.50 13.84 2.40
CA TYR A 71 -27.73 13.55 3.62
C TYR A 71 -27.17 12.13 3.61
N ARG A 72 -27.23 11.45 2.46
CA ARG A 72 -26.80 10.05 2.36
C ARG A 72 -25.28 10.03 2.17
N PRO A 73 -24.55 9.31 3.03
CA PRO A 73 -23.12 9.13 2.81
C PRO A 73 -22.87 8.44 1.48
N LEU A 74 -21.71 8.73 0.89
CA LEU A 74 -21.28 8.06 -0.33
C LEU A 74 -20.53 6.79 0.02
N TYR A 75 -20.81 5.71 -0.70
CA TYR A 75 -19.92 4.55 -0.69
C TYR A 75 -18.61 4.94 -1.37
N SER A 76 -17.49 4.78 -0.67
CA SER A 76 -16.16 5.04 -1.20
C SER A 76 -15.32 3.77 -1.11
N LEU A 77 -14.46 3.58 -2.09
CA LEU A 77 -13.33 2.67 -1.94
C LEU A 77 -12.19 3.43 -1.26
N ALA A 78 -11.35 2.72 -0.53
CA ALA A 78 -10.08 3.21 -0.06
C ALA A 78 -8.99 2.52 -0.90
N PRO A 79 -8.18 3.27 -1.67
CA PRO A 79 -8.35 4.69 -1.96
C PRO A 79 -9.52 4.98 -2.92
N PRO A 80 -10.06 6.21 -2.93
CA PRO A 80 -11.24 6.60 -3.72
C PRO A 80 -11.03 6.60 -5.25
N VAL A 81 -9.81 6.30 -5.69
CA VAL A 81 -9.43 6.10 -7.09
C VAL A 81 -8.66 4.79 -7.19
N ALA A 82 -8.72 4.13 -8.36
CA ALA A 82 -7.83 3.04 -8.73
C ALA A 82 -6.42 3.28 -8.17
N LEU A 83 -5.86 2.33 -7.39
CA LEU A 83 -4.47 2.48 -6.93
C LEU A 83 -3.58 2.60 -8.16
N ARG A 84 -3.07 3.82 -8.39
CA ARG A 84 -2.06 4.07 -9.43
C ARG A 84 -0.69 3.64 -8.93
N ASN A 85 -0.43 3.90 -7.65
CA ASN A 85 0.79 3.51 -6.99
C ASN A 85 0.72 2.05 -6.51
N ARG A 86 1.44 1.19 -7.20
CA ARG A 86 1.60 -0.21 -6.83
C ARG A 86 2.75 -0.47 -5.85
N ALA A 87 3.64 0.49 -5.62
CA ALA A 87 4.71 0.32 -4.64
C ALA A 87 4.13 0.45 -3.22
N VAL A 88 4.65 -0.36 -2.30
CA VAL A 88 4.48 -0.17 -0.86
C VAL A 88 5.21 1.11 -0.50
N GLY A 89 4.43 2.14 -0.17
CA GLY A 89 4.90 3.49 0.08
C GLY A 89 5.78 3.58 1.34
N SER A 90 6.49 4.70 1.48
CA SER A 90 7.16 5.07 2.73
C SER A 90 6.18 5.26 3.89
N ALA A 91 4.89 5.47 3.59
CA ALA A 91 3.80 5.46 4.56
C ALA A 91 3.68 4.11 5.32
N ALA A 92 4.11 3.01 4.70
CA ALA A 92 4.20 1.70 5.34
C ALA A 92 5.51 1.49 6.12
N GLY A 93 6.27 2.54 6.45
CA GLY A 93 7.62 2.42 7.01
C GLY A 93 7.75 1.57 8.29
N ALA A 94 6.65 1.37 9.03
CA ALA A 94 6.60 0.48 10.18
C ALA A 94 6.61 -1.03 9.80
N ASP A 95 6.13 -1.38 8.60
CA ASP A 95 6.03 -2.76 8.13
C ASP A 95 7.41 -3.37 7.88
N THR A 96 7.77 -4.38 8.68
CA THR A 96 9.07 -5.06 8.59
C THR A 96 9.18 -6.06 7.44
N THR A 97 8.06 -6.38 6.77
CA THR A 97 8.02 -7.27 5.61
C THR A 97 8.62 -6.57 4.39
N TYR A 98 8.23 -5.32 4.14
CA TYR A 98 8.68 -4.52 3.00
C TYR A 98 9.85 -3.61 3.35
N TRP A 99 9.79 -3.02 4.56
CA TRP A 99 10.84 -2.17 5.10
C TRP A 99 11.60 -2.93 6.17
N ARG A 100 12.39 -3.93 5.76
CA ARG A 100 13.18 -4.79 6.66
C ARG A 100 14.04 -3.96 7.63
N THR A 101 13.96 -4.27 8.93
CA THR A 101 14.70 -3.52 9.96
C THR A 101 16.20 -3.56 9.78
N THR A 102 16.80 -4.75 9.61
CA THR A 102 18.24 -4.90 9.40
C THR A 102 18.52 -6.14 8.55
N GLY A 103 19.51 -6.05 7.66
CA GLY A 103 20.02 -7.20 6.91
C GLY A 103 21.47 -7.02 6.50
N THR A 104 22.28 -8.07 6.68
CA THR A 104 23.67 -8.12 6.21
C THR A 104 23.76 -9.01 4.98
N PHE A 105 24.39 -8.50 3.93
CA PHE A 105 24.62 -9.24 2.70
C PHE A 105 26.03 -8.93 2.18
N ARG A 106 26.85 -9.97 2.02
CA ARG A 106 28.23 -9.87 1.50
C ARG A 106 29.07 -8.78 2.19
N GLY A 107 28.96 -8.66 3.51
CA GLY A 107 29.74 -7.69 4.32
C GLY A 107 29.15 -6.28 4.42
N VAL A 108 28.07 -5.99 3.70
CA VAL A 108 27.33 -4.72 3.81
C VAL A 108 26.07 -4.94 4.65
N THR A 109 25.89 -4.12 5.68
CA THR A 109 24.68 -4.10 6.51
C THR A 109 23.83 -2.89 6.14
N GLY A 110 22.57 -3.13 5.78
CA GLY A 110 21.54 -2.10 5.67
C GLY A 110 20.63 -2.14 6.89
N THR A 111 20.45 -1.00 7.56
CA THR A 111 19.61 -0.85 8.76
C THR A 111 18.61 0.29 8.55
N LYS A 112 17.33 0.02 8.76
CA LYS A 112 16.26 1.01 8.84
C LYS A 112 16.42 1.79 10.15
N VAL A 113 16.93 3.01 10.07
CA VAL A 113 17.26 3.83 11.24
C VAL A 113 16.14 4.78 11.65
N ALA A 114 15.23 5.12 10.74
CA ALA A 114 14.07 5.94 11.04
C ALA A 114 12.97 5.75 9.99
N TYR A 115 11.73 6.08 10.37
CA TYR A 115 10.61 6.26 9.47
C TYR A 115 9.59 7.19 10.13
N GLY A 116 8.68 7.78 9.35
CA GLY A 116 7.62 8.64 9.87
C GLY A 116 7.21 9.72 8.87
N ASN A 117 6.67 10.82 9.38
CA ASN A 117 6.38 12.01 8.60
C ASN A 117 7.44 13.08 8.86
N ARG A 118 7.93 13.70 7.80
CA ARG A 118 8.82 14.86 7.93
C ARG A 118 8.03 16.03 8.51
N ALA A 119 8.58 16.68 9.53
CA ALA A 119 7.98 17.87 10.12
C ALA A 119 7.93 19.06 9.13
N SER A 120 8.85 19.11 8.16
CA SER A 120 9.00 20.23 7.23
C SER A 120 7.92 20.30 6.14
N ASP A 121 7.42 19.15 5.69
CA ASP A 121 6.54 19.05 4.52
C ASP A 121 5.43 18.00 4.65
N GLY A 122 5.36 17.30 5.78
CA GLY A 122 4.36 16.26 6.06
C GLY A 122 4.56 14.95 5.30
N ARG A 123 5.56 14.84 4.41
CA ARG A 123 5.75 13.65 3.58
C ARG A 123 6.26 12.46 4.38
N TYR A 124 5.77 11.27 4.04
CA TYR A 124 6.23 10.03 4.65
C TYR A 124 7.64 9.67 4.17
N PHE A 125 8.51 9.27 5.08
CA PHE A 125 9.88 8.89 4.79
C PHE A 125 10.29 7.58 5.47
N VAL A 126 11.31 6.93 4.91
CA VAL A 126 12.08 5.86 5.55
C VAL A 126 13.56 6.16 5.35
N ARG A 127 14.37 5.98 6.40
CA ARG A 127 15.83 6.13 6.33
C ARG A 127 16.52 4.79 6.49
N TYR A 128 17.48 4.53 5.61
CA TYR A 128 18.40 3.39 5.70
C TYR A 128 19.83 3.87 5.84
N GLN A 129 20.51 3.37 6.87
CA GLN A 129 21.96 3.44 6.98
C GLN A 129 22.57 2.19 6.34
N PHE A 130 23.55 2.39 5.46
CA PHE A 130 24.36 1.33 4.88
C PHE A 130 25.78 1.44 5.44
N SER A 131 26.26 0.37 6.05
CA SER A 131 27.57 0.31 6.71
C SER A 131 28.31 -0.99 6.39
N GLY A 132 29.63 -0.94 6.30
CA GLY A 132 30.51 -2.12 6.22
C GLY A 132 31.31 -2.20 4.93
N THR A 133 32.13 -3.24 4.81
CA THR A 133 33.00 -3.45 3.64
C THR A 133 32.52 -4.67 2.86
N ALA A 134 32.19 -4.47 1.59
CA ALA A 134 31.70 -5.53 0.72
C ALA A 134 32.78 -6.61 0.48
N THR A 135 32.45 -7.87 0.71
CA THR A 135 33.35 -9.00 0.45
C THR A 135 33.33 -9.44 -1.02
N SER A 136 32.32 -9.02 -1.77
CA SER A 136 32.14 -9.34 -3.19
C SER A 136 31.20 -8.33 -3.85
N ALA A 137 31.29 -8.15 -5.16
CA ALA A 137 30.42 -7.24 -5.89
C ALA A 137 28.97 -7.77 -5.90
N SER A 138 28.01 -6.91 -5.58
CA SER A 138 26.59 -7.26 -5.56
C SER A 138 25.70 -6.03 -5.44
N LEU A 139 24.44 -6.25 -5.12
CA LEU A 139 23.50 -5.19 -4.78
C LEU A 139 22.71 -5.56 -3.53
N TRP A 140 22.48 -4.58 -2.66
CA TRP A 140 21.54 -4.66 -1.56
C TRP A 140 20.18 -4.19 -2.07
N THR A 141 19.09 -4.88 -1.74
CA THR A 141 17.74 -4.53 -2.21
C THR A 141 16.80 -4.17 -1.07
N ILE A 142 16.08 -3.06 -1.23
CA ILE A 142 14.84 -2.76 -0.52
C ILE A 142 13.68 -3.06 -1.47
N GLN A 143 12.72 -3.83 -0.96
CA GLN A 143 11.66 -4.44 -1.74
C GLN A 143 10.36 -3.69 -1.50
N LEU A 144 9.75 -3.20 -2.57
CA LEU A 144 8.59 -2.31 -2.47
C LEU A 144 7.27 -3.01 -2.84
N TYR A 145 7.19 -4.34 -2.85
CA TYR A 145 5.96 -5.03 -3.27
C TYR A 145 5.64 -6.31 -2.49
N GLY A 146 4.35 -6.46 -2.14
CA GLY A 146 3.71 -7.56 -1.39
C GLY A 146 4.17 -8.98 -1.73
N VAL A 147 4.20 -9.27 -3.03
CA VAL A 147 4.55 -10.57 -3.62
C VAL A 147 5.73 -10.42 -4.60
N TRP A 148 6.61 -9.46 -4.32
CA TRP A 148 7.86 -9.19 -5.06
C TRP A 148 7.68 -8.69 -6.51
N THR A 149 6.49 -8.87 -7.11
CA THR A 149 6.25 -8.61 -8.53
C THR A 149 4.80 -8.18 -8.83
N ALA A 150 4.59 -7.26 -9.77
CA ALA A 150 3.28 -6.97 -10.36
C ALA A 150 3.12 -7.70 -11.71
N PRO A 151 1.93 -8.21 -12.08
CA PRO A 151 1.70 -8.79 -13.40
C PRO A 151 2.02 -7.79 -14.51
N ALA A 152 2.77 -8.22 -15.51
CA ALA A 152 3.14 -7.38 -16.64
C ALA A 152 3.22 -8.19 -17.93
N THR A 153 3.02 -7.53 -19.06
CA THR A 153 3.07 -8.16 -20.39
C THR A 153 3.86 -7.31 -21.38
N GLN A 154 4.30 -7.95 -22.48
CA GLN A 154 4.96 -7.27 -23.58
C GLN A 154 4.13 -6.09 -24.10
N GLY A 155 4.80 -4.98 -24.41
CA GLY A 155 4.19 -3.74 -24.91
C GLY A 155 3.76 -2.77 -23.82
N GLN A 156 3.72 -3.19 -22.55
CA GLN A 156 3.48 -2.27 -21.43
C GLN A 156 4.71 -1.39 -21.15
N THR A 157 4.44 -0.21 -20.60
CA THR A 157 5.47 0.70 -20.08
C THR A 157 5.26 0.88 -18.59
N TRP A 158 6.32 0.75 -17.80
CA TRP A 158 6.28 0.85 -16.34
C TRP A 158 7.29 1.86 -15.84
N THR A 159 6.93 2.63 -14.81
CA THR A 159 7.83 3.60 -14.18
C THR A 159 7.93 3.32 -12.70
N ILE A 160 9.16 3.27 -12.18
CA ILE A 160 9.43 3.38 -10.75
C ILE A 160 9.99 4.77 -10.46
N SER A 161 9.61 5.32 -9.31
CA SER A 161 10.19 6.56 -8.82
C SER A 161 10.19 6.63 -7.30
N CYS A 162 11.07 7.45 -6.75
CA CYS A 162 11.00 7.96 -5.40
C CYS A 162 11.70 9.32 -5.34
N ILE A 163 11.44 10.08 -4.29
CA ILE A 163 12.28 11.21 -3.91
C ILE A 163 13.31 10.67 -2.91
N ALA A 164 14.59 10.94 -3.15
CA ALA A 164 15.64 10.47 -2.26
C ALA A 164 16.73 11.52 -2.06
N SER A 165 17.39 11.44 -0.90
CA SER A 165 18.51 12.31 -0.54
C SER A 165 19.47 11.59 0.41
N ILE A 166 20.75 11.97 0.38
CA ILE A 166 21.76 11.49 1.32
C ILE A 166 21.78 12.41 2.51
N VAL A 167 21.40 11.88 3.68
CA VAL A 167 21.21 12.67 4.91
C VAL A 167 22.36 12.54 5.91
N ALA A 168 23.27 11.58 5.71
CA ALA A 168 24.51 11.44 6.47
C ALA A 168 25.54 10.61 5.69
N GLY A 169 26.83 10.84 5.96
CA GLY A 169 27.94 10.14 5.32
C GLY A 169 28.19 10.56 3.87
N THR A 170 28.98 9.78 3.14
CA THR A 170 29.28 10.02 1.72
C THR A 170 29.19 8.69 0.97
N PRO A 171 28.38 8.61 -0.09
CA PRO A 171 28.30 7.40 -0.88
C PRO A 171 29.64 7.17 -1.59
N PRO A 172 29.97 5.93 -1.94
CA PRO A 172 31.21 5.68 -2.67
C PRO A 172 31.26 6.41 -4.02
N ALA A 173 32.42 6.96 -4.37
CA ALA A 173 32.63 7.75 -5.59
C ALA A 173 32.41 6.97 -6.90
N SER A 174 32.39 5.64 -6.87
CA SER A 174 32.35 4.77 -8.06
C SER A 174 30.99 4.65 -8.75
N GLY A 175 30.06 5.59 -8.50
CA GLY A 175 28.69 5.48 -9.03
C GLY A 175 28.01 4.22 -8.50
N GLN A 176 28.09 3.99 -7.20
CA GLN A 176 27.53 2.81 -6.53
C GLN A 176 26.69 3.23 -5.32
N ALA A 177 25.94 4.31 -5.53
CA ALA A 177 25.02 4.85 -4.54
C ALA A 177 23.61 4.28 -4.72
N PHE A 178 22.69 4.74 -3.89
CA PHE A 178 21.28 4.40 -4.00
C PHE A 178 20.70 4.70 -5.40
N ARG A 179 19.85 3.82 -5.93
CA ARG A 179 19.00 4.09 -7.10
C ARG A 179 17.74 3.22 -7.13
N THR A 180 16.78 3.60 -7.94
CA THR A 180 15.63 2.77 -8.32
C THR A 180 15.99 1.87 -9.51
N GLU A 181 15.49 0.64 -9.51
CA GLU A 181 15.56 -0.30 -10.63
C GLU A 181 14.19 -0.96 -10.91
N LEU A 182 14.00 -1.34 -12.17
CA LEU A 182 12.89 -2.16 -12.63
C LEU A 182 13.44 -3.38 -13.36
N TYR A 183 12.89 -4.54 -13.02
CA TYR A 183 13.18 -5.81 -13.69
C TYR A 183 11.91 -6.38 -14.29
N ALA A 184 11.92 -6.72 -15.57
CA ALA A 184 10.88 -7.51 -16.20
C ALA A 184 11.31 -8.98 -16.22
N GLU A 185 10.43 -9.86 -15.75
CA GLU A 185 10.76 -11.24 -15.45
C GLU A 185 9.71 -12.22 -16.00
N THR A 186 10.12 -13.48 -16.16
CA THR A 186 9.19 -14.59 -16.35
C THR A 186 8.47 -14.94 -15.04
N ASN A 187 7.44 -15.77 -15.09
CA ASN A 187 6.75 -16.26 -13.89
C ASN A 187 7.66 -17.09 -12.96
N ALA A 188 8.77 -17.61 -13.48
CA ALA A 188 9.78 -18.34 -12.72
C ALA A 188 10.86 -17.42 -12.09
N GLY A 189 10.75 -16.09 -12.23
CA GLY A 189 11.72 -15.14 -11.70
C GLY A 189 13.00 -15.04 -12.53
N VAL A 190 12.97 -15.45 -13.81
CA VAL A 190 14.11 -15.25 -14.71
C VAL A 190 14.06 -13.84 -15.27
N LEU A 191 15.12 -13.06 -15.05
CA LEU A 191 15.29 -11.73 -15.62
C LEU A 191 15.27 -11.78 -17.15
N VAL A 192 14.38 -10.99 -17.76
CA VAL A 192 14.28 -10.82 -19.22
C VAL A 192 14.82 -9.46 -19.66
N GLN A 193 14.51 -8.41 -18.90
CA GLN A 193 14.92 -7.03 -19.19
C GLN A 193 15.05 -6.26 -17.89
N GLY A 194 15.92 -5.25 -17.84
CA GLY A 194 16.02 -4.37 -16.68
C GLY A 194 16.46 -2.96 -17.04
N VAL A 195 16.14 -2.00 -16.18
CA VAL A 195 16.58 -0.61 -16.28
C VAL A 195 16.80 -0.03 -14.89
N GLY A 196 17.83 0.81 -14.74
CA GLY A 196 18.11 1.53 -13.51
C GLY A 196 18.17 3.03 -13.72
N ALA A 197 17.82 3.78 -12.68
CA ALA A 197 18.03 5.22 -12.65
C ALA A 197 19.53 5.57 -12.51
N ALA A 198 19.85 6.85 -12.64
CA ALA A 198 21.16 7.36 -12.25
C ALA A 198 21.38 7.15 -10.75
N TYR A 199 22.64 6.95 -10.36
CA TYR A 199 23.04 6.83 -8.96
C TYR A 199 22.82 8.15 -8.22
N LEU A 200 22.20 8.08 -7.05
CA LEU A 200 21.94 9.25 -6.21
C LEU A 200 23.23 9.74 -5.55
N ASN A 201 23.65 10.96 -5.88
CA ASN A 201 24.78 11.65 -5.22
C ASN A 201 24.37 12.98 -4.57
N ALA A 202 23.06 13.21 -4.40
CA ALA A 202 22.52 14.47 -3.91
C ALA A 202 22.20 14.42 -2.42
N THR A 203 22.55 15.49 -1.70
CA THR A 203 22.15 15.73 -0.30
C THR A 203 20.80 16.42 -0.17
N THR A 204 20.26 16.89 -1.30
CA THR A 204 18.91 17.49 -1.40
C THR A 204 17.94 16.51 -2.04
N ASP A 205 16.66 16.67 -1.74
CA ASP A 205 15.58 15.90 -2.35
C ASP A 205 15.68 15.88 -3.88
N THR A 206 15.91 14.69 -4.42
CA THR A 206 16.08 14.48 -5.85
C THR A 206 15.15 13.37 -6.30
N LEU A 207 14.45 13.60 -7.42
CA LEU A 207 13.67 12.56 -8.06
C LEU A 207 14.63 11.50 -8.62
N ASN A 208 14.55 10.28 -8.08
CA ASN A 208 15.22 9.11 -8.62
C ASN A 208 14.17 8.23 -9.30
N SER A 209 14.27 8.06 -10.62
CA SER A 209 13.25 7.37 -11.41
C SER A 209 13.84 6.71 -12.64
N CYS A 210 13.25 5.59 -13.05
CA CYS A 210 13.48 4.97 -14.34
C CYS A 210 12.19 4.39 -14.92
N THR A 211 12.15 4.30 -16.25
CA THR A 211 11.00 3.81 -17.02
C THR A 211 11.44 2.66 -17.91
N LEU A 212 10.68 1.56 -17.89
CA LEU A 212 10.92 0.36 -18.67
C LEU A 212 9.81 0.17 -19.70
N ASN A 213 10.17 0.20 -20.98
CA ASN A 213 9.31 -0.24 -22.08
C ASN A 213 9.54 -1.75 -22.28
N ILE A 214 8.56 -2.59 -21.98
CA ILE A 214 8.70 -4.04 -22.00
C ILE A 214 8.66 -4.55 -23.45
N THR A 215 9.80 -5.05 -23.94
CA THR A 215 9.90 -5.60 -25.30
C THR A 215 10.01 -7.13 -25.32
N GLY A 216 10.32 -7.76 -24.19
CA GLY A 216 10.42 -9.23 -24.07
C GLY A 216 9.07 -9.93 -24.08
N SER A 217 8.87 -10.89 -24.99
CA SER A 217 7.61 -11.63 -25.15
C SER A 217 7.34 -12.67 -24.05
N THR A 218 8.36 -13.10 -23.32
CA THR A 218 8.25 -14.04 -22.19
C THR A 218 7.99 -13.35 -20.85
N VAL A 219 7.90 -12.01 -20.84
CA VAL A 219 7.63 -11.25 -19.61
C VAL A 219 6.22 -11.53 -19.12
N GLN A 220 6.13 -11.84 -17.84
CA GLN A 220 4.87 -12.10 -17.14
C GLN A 220 4.74 -11.21 -15.90
N ARG A 221 5.83 -10.56 -15.47
CA ARG A 221 5.93 -9.85 -14.19
C ARG A 221 6.92 -8.68 -14.27
N ILE A 222 6.71 -7.66 -13.45
CA ILE A 222 7.63 -6.55 -13.19
C ILE A 222 7.98 -6.48 -11.71
N GLN A 223 9.27 -6.36 -11.38
CA GLN A 223 9.78 -6.20 -10.02
C GLN A 223 10.35 -4.78 -9.83
N PRO A 224 9.73 -3.95 -8.97
CA PRO A 224 10.34 -2.72 -8.50
C PRO A 224 11.39 -3.00 -7.42
N ALA A 225 12.55 -2.35 -7.52
CA ALA A 225 13.57 -2.41 -6.47
C ALA A 225 14.14 -1.02 -6.17
N LEU A 226 14.41 -0.74 -4.90
CA LEU A 226 15.38 0.27 -4.52
C LEU A 226 16.67 -0.45 -4.17
N VAL A 227 17.78 -0.04 -4.77
CA VAL A 227 19.01 -0.81 -4.66
C VAL A 227 20.18 0.07 -4.24
N VAL A 228 21.14 -0.59 -3.61
CA VAL A 228 22.48 -0.08 -3.35
C VAL A 228 23.48 -1.08 -3.92
N PRO A 229 23.97 -0.87 -5.15
CA PRO A 229 25.02 -1.70 -5.71
C PRO A 229 26.35 -1.39 -5.02
N PHE A 230 27.23 -2.39 -4.97
CA PHE A 230 28.56 -2.23 -4.41
C PHE A 230 29.58 -3.15 -5.09
N ALA A 231 30.84 -2.72 -5.14
CA ALA A 231 31.98 -3.50 -5.62
C ALA A 231 32.67 -4.27 -4.49
N ALA A 232 33.40 -5.34 -4.81
CA ALA A 232 34.24 -6.02 -3.83
C ALA A 232 35.29 -5.06 -3.23
N GLY A 233 35.47 -5.10 -1.91
CA GLY A 233 36.39 -4.24 -1.15
C GLY A 233 35.86 -2.82 -0.87
N GLN A 234 34.70 -2.45 -1.41
CA GLN A 234 34.13 -1.13 -1.20
C GLN A 234 33.57 -1.00 0.21
N THR A 235 33.89 0.10 0.87
CA THR A 235 33.30 0.45 2.17
C THR A 235 32.15 1.43 1.98
N LEU A 236 31.01 1.10 2.60
CA LEU A 236 29.83 1.95 2.64
C LEU A 236 29.70 2.48 4.07
N ASP A 237 29.43 3.77 4.21
CA ASP A 237 28.99 4.40 5.45
C ASP A 237 28.20 5.67 5.13
N TYR A 238 26.91 5.50 4.83
CA TYR A 238 26.03 6.62 4.53
C TYR A 238 24.58 6.27 4.84
N THR A 239 23.75 7.31 5.01
CA THR A 239 22.30 7.17 5.21
C THR A 239 21.55 7.82 4.06
N VAL A 240 20.64 7.06 3.46
CA VAL A 240 19.68 7.57 2.48
C VAL A 240 18.32 7.75 3.12
N GLU A 241 17.66 8.86 2.82
CA GLU A 241 16.25 9.06 3.07
C GLU A 241 15.45 8.82 1.79
N ILE A 242 14.39 8.03 1.90
CA ILE A 242 13.54 7.60 0.79
C ILE A 242 12.13 8.09 1.07
N VAL A 243 11.56 8.80 0.12
CA VAL A 243 10.27 9.47 0.20
C VAL A 243 9.43 9.14 -1.02
N GLU A 244 8.15 8.92 -0.79
CA GLU A 244 7.15 8.74 -1.86
C GLU A 244 7.52 7.69 -2.94
N PRO A 245 7.95 6.46 -2.58
CA PRO A 245 8.19 5.44 -3.61
C PRO A 245 6.89 5.09 -4.35
N GLN A 246 6.98 5.03 -5.67
CA GLN A 246 5.88 4.74 -6.59
C GLN A 246 6.26 3.74 -7.66
N LEU A 247 5.35 2.81 -7.96
CA LEU A 247 5.37 1.96 -9.15
C LEU A 247 4.08 2.20 -9.94
N GLU A 248 4.18 2.60 -11.19
CA GLU A 248 3.04 3.01 -12.01
C GLU A 248 3.12 2.41 -13.42
N LEU A 249 1.96 2.02 -13.96
CA LEU A 249 1.82 1.69 -15.38
C LEU A 249 1.75 3.00 -16.17
N GLY A 250 2.72 3.24 -17.04
CA GLY A 250 2.90 4.47 -17.80
C GLY A 250 4.34 4.95 -17.82
N ALA A 251 4.61 5.96 -18.65
CA ALA A 251 5.96 6.50 -18.89
C ALA A 251 6.38 7.64 -17.95
N THR A 252 5.51 8.06 -17.03
CA THR A 252 5.70 9.25 -16.21
C THR A 252 5.19 9.04 -14.80
N ARG A 253 5.90 9.59 -13.81
CA ARG A 253 5.46 9.67 -12.43
C ARG A 253 4.23 10.57 -12.30
N THR A 254 3.18 10.10 -11.64
CA THR A 254 2.03 10.93 -11.25
C THR A 254 2.13 11.42 -9.81
N THR A 255 1.22 12.32 -9.40
CA THR A 255 1.14 12.81 -8.01
C THR A 255 1.12 11.64 -7.02
N TYR A 256 1.91 11.77 -5.96
CA TYR A 256 2.05 10.71 -4.95
C TYR A 256 0.70 10.26 -4.39
N GLN A 257 0.49 8.95 -4.42
CA GLN A 257 -0.61 8.28 -3.77
C GLN A 257 -0.03 7.40 -2.65
N PRO A 258 -0.27 7.71 -1.37
CA PRO A 258 0.22 6.90 -0.27
C PRO A 258 -0.41 5.51 -0.33
N ASN A 259 0.44 4.50 -0.22
CA ASN A 259 0.05 3.11 -0.17
C ASN A 259 0.72 2.48 1.06
N PHE A 260 -0.08 1.95 1.99
CA PHE A 260 0.42 1.42 3.26
C PHE A 260 0.52 -0.11 3.25
N GLY A 261 0.22 -0.78 2.13
CA GLY A 261 0.38 -2.21 2.02
C GLY A 261 -0.28 -2.82 0.79
N PRO A 262 -0.06 -4.10 0.51
CA PRO A 262 -0.56 -4.78 -0.69
C PRO A 262 -2.07 -5.07 -0.66
N TYR A 263 -2.81 -4.54 0.31
CA TYR A 263 -4.26 -4.70 0.40
C TYR A 263 -5.00 -3.39 0.21
N TRP A 264 -4.27 -2.32 -0.10
CA TRP A 264 -4.87 -1.03 -0.35
C TRP A 264 -5.27 -0.87 -1.84
N TYR A 265 -5.38 -1.95 -2.61
CA TYR A 265 -5.76 -1.92 -4.04
C TYR A 265 -7.28 -1.84 -4.22
N SER A 266 -7.72 -1.12 -5.26
CA SER A 266 -9.11 -1.13 -5.73
C SER A 266 -9.25 -1.77 -7.12
N GLU A 267 -8.38 -2.75 -7.42
CA GLU A 267 -8.41 -3.49 -8.69
C GLU A 267 -9.46 -4.60 -8.66
N PRO A 268 -10.19 -4.84 -9.77
CA PRO A 268 -11.10 -5.97 -9.88
C PRO A 268 -10.40 -7.29 -9.53
N GLY A 269 -10.95 -8.04 -8.58
CA GLY A 269 -10.44 -9.35 -8.15
C GLY A 269 -9.55 -9.36 -6.90
N TYR A 270 -9.22 -8.19 -6.32
CA TYR A 270 -8.53 -8.10 -5.03
C TYR A 270 -9.45 -7.61 -3.91
N PRO A 271 -9.23 -7.99 -2.64
CA PRO A 271 -9.94 -7.42 -1.50
C PRO A 271 -9.71 -5.90 -1.44
N THR A 272 -10.79 -5.13 -1.49
CA THR A 272 -10.76 -3.66 -1.42
C THR A 272 -11.36 -3.20 -0.10
N ASN A 273 -10.77 -2.21 0.56
CA ASN A 273 -11.40 -1.59 1.73
C ASN A 273 -12.50 -0.62 1.26
N GLY A 274 -13.77 -1.02 1.38
CA GLY A 274 -14.92 -0.13 1.22
C GLY A 274 -15.22 0.62 2.52
N GLY A 275 -15.77 1.82 2.43
CA GLY A 275 -16.20 2.62 3.57
C GLY A 275 -17.29 3.60 3.19
N LEU A 276 -18.00 4.11 4.20
CA LEU A 276 -18.93 5.21 4.04
C LEU A 276 -18.18 6.53 4.26
N TYR A 277 -18.25 7.42 3.27
CA TYR A 277 -17.72 8.76 3.37
C TYR A 277 -18.84 9.71 3.79
N PHE A 278 -18.62 10.38 4.92
CA PHE A 278 -19.51 11.37 5.50
C PHE A 278 -18.88 12.76 5.28
N ASP A 279 -19.62 13.67 4.65
CA ASP A 279 -19.20 15.04 4.31
C ASP A 279 -19.08 15.99 5.52
N ARG A 280 -19.43 15.46 6.71
CA ARG A 280 -19.37 16.09 8.04
C ARG A 280 -20.41 17.20 8.27
N THR A 281 -21.31 17.45 7.32
CA THR A 281 -22.34 18.49 7.46
C THR A 281 -23.67 17.88 7.89
N ASP A 282 -24.09 16.78 7.25
CA ASP A 282 -25.40 16.17 7.51
C ASP A 282 -25.47 14.66 7.21
N ASP A 283 -24.38 14.07 6.74
CA ASP A 283 -24.29 12.63 6.53
C ASP A 283 -24.23 11.86 7.87
N ALA A 284 -25.36 11.65 8.53
CA ALA A 284 -25.48 10.77 9.69
C ALA A 284 -26.49 9.67 9.41
N MET A 285 -26.12 8.40 9.50
CA MET A 285 -27.09 7.31 9.38
C MET A 285 -27.73 7.01 10.74
N ALA A 286 -29.05 6.95 10.78
CA ALA A 286 -29.79 6.58 11.99
C ALA A 286 -29.83 5.06 12.14
N ALA A 287 -29.52 4.54 13.32
CA ALA A 287 -29.69 3.13 13.62
C ALA A 287 -31.14 2.85 14.00
N THR A 288 -31.77 1.92 13.29
CA THR A 288 -33.03 1.30 13.72
C THR A 288 -32.66 0.06 14.52
N ILE A 289 -32.88 0.11 15.83
CA ILE A 289 -32.69 -1.02 16.74
C ILE A 289 -34.03 -1.74 16.88
N ALA A 290 -34.06 -3.05 16.66
CA ALA A 290 -35.28 -3.84 16.81
C ALA A 290 -35.84 -3.70 18.26
N ALA A 291 -37.15 -3.53 18.39
CA ALA A 291 -37.81 -3.32 19.68
C ALA A 291 -37.52 -4.50 20.63
N GLY A 292 -36.90 -4.21 21.78
CA GLY A 292 -36.47 -5.23 22.75
C GLY A 292 -35.31 -4.83 23.66
N PHE A 293 -34.63 -3.72 23.38
CA PHE A 293 -33.53 -3.22 24.21
C PHE A 293 -33.98 -2.00 25.05
N THR A 294 -33.95 -2.16 26.37
CA THR A 294 -34.01 -1.03 27.32
C THR A 294 -32.65 -0.33 27.31
N GLY A 295 -32.64 1.00 27.34
CA GLY A 295 -31.48 1.86 27.03
C GLY A 295 -30.20 1.73 27.88
N ASP A 296 -30.06 0.70 28.71
CA ASP A 296 -28.91 0.47 29.60
C ASP A 296 -27.77 -0.35 28.96
N GLU A 297 -27.95 -0.89 27.74
CA GLU A 297 -26.95 -1.76 27.06
C GLU A 297 -26.20 -1.10 25.88
N LEU A 298 -26.20 0.25 25.80
CA LEU A 298 -25.44 1.00 24.79
C LEU A 298 -24.20 1.67 25.41
N LEU A 299 -23.18 0.86 25.74
CA LEU A 299 -21.79 1.30 25.96
C LEU A 299 -20.83 0.47 25.09
#